data_AF-A0A966PXM4-F1
#
_entry.id   AF-A0A966PXM4-F1
#
_cell.length_a   1.000
_cell.length_b   1.000
_cell.length_c   1.000
_cell.angle_alpha   90.00
_cell.angle_beta   90.00
_cell.angle_gamma   90.00
#
_symmetry.space_group_name_H-M   'P 1'
#
loop_
_entity.id
_entity.type
_entity.pdbx_description
1 polymer ?
#
loop_
_entity_poly.entity_id
_entity_poly.type
_entity_poly.pdbx_seq_one_letter_code
_entity_poly.pdbx_strand_id
1 'polypeptide(L)' 'MEKVTHVNDWIASLPKIRKRRIWGVVIDGKTVQAVSATDNREATARKYIESKYPGQQFTLVFLEWRI' A
#
# COMPACT_ATOMS: atom_id res chain seq x y z
N MET A 1 23.59 32.16 11.38
CA MET A 1 22.38 31.52 10.82
C MET A 1 22.22 30.21 11.57
N GLU A 2 21.41 30.23 12.62
CA GLU A 2 21.23 29.08 13.50
C GLU A 2 20.53 27.95 12.74
N LYS A 3 20.94 26.71 13.02
CA LYS A 3 20.35 25.48 12.48
C LYS A 3 18.92 25.35 13.00
N VAL A 4 17.96 26.00 12.34
CA VAL A 4 16.55 25.63 12.45
C VAL A 4 16.34 24.46 11.50
N THR A 5 16.96 23.31 11.80
CA THR A 5 16.53 22.05 11.21
C THR A 5 15.17 21.79 11.83
N HIS A 6 14.14 22.07 11.05
CA HIS A 6 12.78 22.27 11.50
C HIS A 6 12.30 21.04 12.29
N VAL A 7 11.82 21.26 13.51
CA VAL A 7 11.09 20.24 14.30
C VAL A 7 10.03 19.53 13.44
N ASN A 8 9.48 20.23 12.46
CA ASN A 8 8.55 19.71 11.46
C ASN A 8 9.14 18.61 10.56
N ASP A 9 10.42 18.68 10.17
CA ASP A 9 11.07 17.64 9.36
C ASP A 9 11.28 16.36 10.18
N TRP A 10 11.62 16.51 11.46
CA TRP A 10 11.70 15.38 12.40
C TRP A 10 10.32 14.75 12.63
N ILE A 11 9.28 15.54 12.90
CA ILE A 11 7.90 15.04 13.05
C ILE A 11 7.40 14.38 11.75
N ALA A 12 7.74 14.93 10.57
CA ALA A 12 7.38 14.35 9.29
C ALA A 12 8.09 13.02 9.00
N SER A 13 9.29 12.82 9.57
CA SER A 13 10.06 11.58 9.46
C SER A 13 9.53 10.43 10.32
N LEU A 14 8.70 10.73 11.34
CA LEU A 14 8.15 9.71 12.22
C LEU A 14 7.17 8.80 11.46
N PRO A 15 7.18 7.48 11.72
CA PRO A 15 6.22 6.55 11.12
C PRO A 15 4.79 6.97 11.43
N LYS A 16 4.05 7.40 10.40
CA LYS A 16 2.65 7.78 10.55
C LYS A 16 1.80 6.52 10.77
N ILE A 17 1.26 6.34 11.97
CA ILE A 17 0.23 5.34 12.25
C ILE A 17 -1.01 5.74 11.45
N ARG A 18 -1.34 4.93 10.45
CA ARG A 18 -2.49 5.16 9.58
C ARG A 18 -3.14 3.84 9.23
N LYS A 19 -4.47 3.83 9.19
CA LYS A 19 -5.22 2.70 8.64
C LYS A 19 -4.81 2.50 7.18
N ARG A 20 -4.39 1.29 6.84
CA ARG A 20 -4.07 0.84 5.49
C ARG A 20 -5.20 0.04 4.90
N ARG A 21 -5.49 0.27 3.63
CA ARG A 21 -6.49 -0.49 2.88
C ARG A 21 -5.85 -1.79 2.39
N ILE A 22 -6.36 -2.93 2.84
CA ILE A 22 -5.85 -4.24 2.46
C ILE A 22 -6.72 -4.84 1.35
N TRP A 23 -6.07 -5.31 0.30
CA TRP A 23 -6.66 -5.96 -0.86
C TRP A 23 -6.18 -7.40 -0.94
N GLY A 24 -7.08 -8.33 -1.14
CA GLY A 24 -6.78 -9.71 -1.51
C GLY A 24 -6.56 -9.79 -3.01
N VAL A 25 -5.42 -10.34 -3.42
CA VAL A 25 -5.11 -10.65 -4.81
C VAL A 25 -5.62 -12.05 -5.10
N VAL A 26 -6.58 -12.15 -6.00
CA VAL A 26 -7.18 -13.42 -6.43
C VAL A 26 -6.68 -13.75 -7.83
N ILE A 27 -6.05 -14.91 -7.98
CA ILE A 27 -5.57 -15.46 -9.26
C ILE A 27 -6.16 -16.86 -9.37
N ASP A 28 -6.77 -17.18 -10.52
CA ASP A 28 -7.42 -18.48 -10.77
C ASP A 28 -8.40 -18.91 -9.65
N GLY A 29 -9.16 -17.93 -9.14
CA GLY A 29 -10.15 -18.15 -8.08
C GLY A 29 -9.58 -18.34 -6.67
N LYS A 30 -8.26 -18.24 -6.47
CA LYS A 30 -7.62 -18.40 -5.17
C LYS A 30 -6.95 -17.10 -4.72
N THR A 31 -7.14 -16.74 -3.45
CA THR A 31 -6.39 -15.64 -2.83
C THR A 31 -4.94 -16.06 -2.66
N VAL A 32 -4.04 -15.43 -3.42
CA VAL A 32 -2.60 -15.74 -3.39
C VAL A 32 -1.83 -14.86 -2.41
N GLN A 33 -2.32 -13.64 -2.16
CA GLN A 33 -1.64 -12.66 -1.33
C GLN A 33 -2.59 -11.56 -0.88
N ALA A 34 -2.30 -10.93 0.27
CA ALA A 34 -2.84 -9.63 0.65
C ALA A 34 -1.84 -8.51 0.35
N VAL A 35 -2.30 -7.40 -0.23
CA VAL A 35 -1.48 -6.24 -0.62
C VAL A 35 -2.12 -4.95 -0.12
N SER A 36 -1.29 -3.95 0.19
CA SER A 36 -1.74 -2.59 0.47
C SER A 36 -0.80 -1.60 -0.22
N ALA A 37 -1.33 -0.42 -0.58
CA ALA A 37 -0.54 0.67 -1.12
C ALA A 37 -0.28 1.73 -0.05
N THR A 38 0.86 2.42 -0.15
CA THR A 38 1.22 3.50 0.79
C THR A 38 0.28 4.70 0.71
N ASP A 39 -0.38 4.92 -0.41
CA ASP A 39 -1.40 5.96 -0.62
C ASP A 39 -2.84 5.45 -0.40
N ASN A 40 -3.00 4.18 0.00
CA ASN A 40 -4.29 3.47 0.11
C ASN A 40 -5.11 3.40 -1.19
N ARG A 41 -4.51 3.69 -2.35
CA ARG A 41 -5.21 3.64 -3.63
C ARG A 41 -5.13 2.25 -4.24
N GLU A 42 -6.27 1.79 -4.74
CA GLU A 42 -6.35 0.51 -5.46
C GLU A 42 -5.46 0.50 -6.71
N ALA A 43 -5.42 1.60 -7.47
CA ALA A 43 -4.61 1.71 -8.67
C ALA A 43 -3.11 1.47 -8.41
N THR A 44 -2.60 1.95 -7.27
CA THR A 44 -1.21 1.77 -6.87
C THR A 44 -0.94 0.32 -6.46
N ALA A 45 -1.87 -0.30 -5.72
CA ALA A 45 -1.79 -1.72 -5.38
C ALA A 45 -1.87 -2.62 -6.64
N ARG A 46 -2.74 -2.28 -7.60
CA ARG A 46 -2.89 -2.97 -8.88
C ARG A 46 -1.58 -2.92 -9.68
N LYS A 47 -0.99 -1.74 -9.87
CA LYS A 47 0.30 -1.60 -10.58
C LYS A 47 1.41 -2.45 -9.97
N TYR A 48 1.48 -2.53 -8.64
CA TYR A 48 2.44 -3.39 -7.96
C TYR A 48 2.23 -4.87 -8.30
N ILE A 49 0.98 -5.33 -8.32
CA ILE A 49 0.65 -6.72 -8.66
C ILE A 49 0.85 -7.00 -10.16
N GLU A 50 0.51 -6.07 -11.05
CA GLU A 50 0.82 -6.16 -12.49
C GLU A 50 2.32 -6.33 -12.73
N SER A 51 3.15 -5.55 -12.03
CA SER A 51 4.61 -5.68 -12.12
C SER A 51 5.13 -6.99 -11.52
N LYS A 52 4.47 -7.52 -10.49
CA LYS A 52 4.90 -8.73 -9.79
C LYS A 52 4.48 -10.02 -10.52
N TYR A 53 3.33 -10.00 -11.17
CA TYR A 53 2.76 -11.13 -11.92
C TYR A 53 2.46 -10.69 -13.37
N PRO A 54 3.50 -10.42 -14.17
CA PRO A 54 3.32 -9.90 -15.53
C PRO A 54 2.56 -10.91 -16.39
N GLY A 55 1.55 -10.44 -17.12
CA GLY A 55 0.72 -11.25 -18.01
C GLY A 55 -0.33 -12.13 -17.32
N GLN A 56 -0.37 -12.15 -15.99
CA GLN A 56 -1.39 -12.90 -15.24
C GLN A 56 -2.65 -12.06 -15.09
N GLN A 57 -3.82 -12.66 -15.32
CA GLN A 57 -5.09 -12.05 -14.95
C GLN A 57 -5.32 -12.21 -13.45
N PHE A 58 -5.71 -11.12 -12.78
CA PHE A 58 -5.99 -11.13 -11.36
C PHE A 58 -7.11 -10.16 -11.00
N THR A 59 -7.74 -10.40 -9.85
CA THR A 59 -8.75 -9.52 -9.27
C THR A 59 -8.26 -9.02 -7.91
N LEU A 60 -8.50 -7.74 -7.63
CA LEU A 60 -8.32 -7.17 -6.30
C LEU A 60 -9.66 -7.13 -5.57
N VAL A 61 -9.74 -7.80 -4.43
CA VAL A 61 -10.91 -7.81 -3.57
C VAL A 61 -10.60 -7.02 -2.31
N PHE A 62 -11.44 -6.06 -1.95
CA PHE A 62 -11.27 -5.35 -0.68
C PHE A 62 -11.52 -6.32 0.48
N LEU A 63 -10.56 -6.43 1.40
CA LEU A 63 -10.66 -7.30 2.57
C LEU A 63 -11.02 -6.49 3.80
N GLU A 64 -10.12 -5.60 4.22
CA GLU A 64 -10.29 -4.84 5.45
C GLU A 64 -9.43 -3.57 5.48
N TRP A 65 -9.70 -2.74 6.48
CA TRP A 65 -8.79 -1.71 6.93
C TRP A 65 -7.98 -2.23 8.12
N ARG A 66 -6.65 -2.12 8.08
CA ARG A 66 -5.76 -2.55 9.17
C ARG A 66 -4.87 -1.39 9.63
N ILE A 67 -4.68 -1.23 10.93
CA ILE A 67 -3.76 -0.22 11.52
C ILE A 67 -2.34 -0.77 11.53
#